data_AF-A0A9Q3D3X2-F1
#
_entry.id   AF-A0A9Q3D3X2-F1
#
_cell.length_a   1.000
_cell.length_b   1.000
_cell.length_c   1.000
_cell.angle_alpha   90.00
_cell.angle_beta   90.00
_cell.angle_gamma   90.00
#
_symmetry.space_group_name_H-M   'P 1'
#
loop_
_entity.id
_entity.type
_entity.pdbx_description
1 polymer ?
#
loop_
_entity_poly.entity_id
_entity_poly.type
_entity_poly.pdbx_seq_one_letter_code
_entity_poly.pdbx_strand_id
1 'polypeptide(L)'
;MEPEFKEGDQVLVSTLNFNNCKGPKKMGDSFVGPFTIIKLIGKNSVEVRITVEFSRKHPVFPVSVVKQYFQTGGDRFPSRKRLQPHQT
;
A
#
# COMPACT_ATOMS: atom_id res chain seq x y z
N MET A 1 6.68 15.38 11.19
CA MET A 1 6.64 15.54 9.73
C MET A 1 5.55 14.61 9.24
N GLU A 2 4.38 15.15 8.92
CA GLU A 2 3.32 14.36 8.30
C GLU A 2 3.75 14.05 6.85
N PRO A 3 3.55 12.83 6.33
CA PRO A 3 3.90 12.52 4.96
C PRO A 3 3.01 13.32 3.99
N GLU A 4 3.62 14.21 3.21
CA GLU A 4 2.96 14.90 2.11
C GLU A 4 2.82 13.91 0.94
N PHE A 5 1.64 13.32 0.82
CA PHE A 5 1.29 12.49 -0.34
C PHE A 5 1.00 13.37 -1.56
N LYS A 6 1.38 12.90 -2.76
CA LYS A 6 1.07 13.58 -4.03
C LYS A 6 0.27 12.67 -4.96
N GLU A 7 -0.46 13.30 -5.87
CA GLU A 7 -1.14 12.58 -6.96
C GLU A 7 -0.08 11.87 -7.83
N GLY A 8 -0.30 10.60 -8.12
CA GLY A 8 0.66 9.74 -8.84
C GLY A 8 1.62 8.96 -7.95
N ASP A 9 1.74 9.26 -6.65
CA ASP A 9 2.54 8.45 -5.74
C ASP A 9 1.94 7.06 -5.54
N GLN A 10 2.82 6.09 -5.30
CA GLN A 10 2.43 4.73 -4.91
C GLN A 10 2.32 4.65 -3.39
N VAL A 11 1.22 4.09 -2.89
CA VAL A 11 0.96 3.91 -1.47
C VAL A 11 0.45 2.51 -1.18
N LEU A 12 0.80 2.01 0.00
CA LEU A 12 0.26 0.82 0.60
C LEU A 12 -0.92 1.19 1.50
N VAL A 13 -2.02 0.43 1.41
CA VAL A 13 -3.19 0.65 2.27
C VAL A 13 -3.23 -0.42 3.36
N SER A 14 -3.40 -0.02 4.61
CA SER A 14 -3.47 -0.93 5.76
C SER A 14 -4.75 -1.77 5.74
N THR A 15 -4.60 -3.09 5.91
CA THR A 15 -5.71 -4.05 6.02
C THR A 15 -6.34 -4.10 7.41
N LEU A 16 -5.80 -3.36 8.39
CA LEU A 16 -6.25 -3.39 9.79
C LEU A 16 -7.75 -3.05 9.96
N ASN A 17 -8.26 -2.12 9.14
CA ASN A 17 -9.67 -1.74 9.11
C ASN A 17 -10.46 -2.41 7.97
N PHE A 18 -9.85 -3.34 7.22
CA PHE A 18 -10.55 -4.08 6.19
C PHE A 18 -11.28 -5.25 6.85
N ASN A 19 -12.55 -5.02 7.16
CA ASN A 19 -13.46 -6.03 7.72
C ASN A 19 -13.69 -7.27 6.83
N ASN A 20 -12.97 -7.42 5.71
CA ASN A 20 -13.14 -8.49 4.73
C ASN A 20 -11.79 -9.00 4.16
N CYS A 21 -10.68 -8.86 4.90
CA CYS A 21 -9.44 -9.56 4.54
C CYS A 21 -9.58 -11.02 4.97
N LYS A 22 -9.84 -11.90 3.99
CA LYS A 22 -9.94 -13.35 4.18
C LYS A 22 -8.59 -13.89 4.68
N GLY A 23 -8.47 -14.17 5.98
CA GLY A 23 -7.34 -14.91 6.53
C GLY A 23 -7.17 -14.74 8.05
N PRO A 24 -6.45 -15.66 8.71
CA PRO A 24 -6.10 -15.49 10.11
C PRO A 24 -5.24 -14.22 10.27
N LYS A 25 -5.69 -13.32 11.17
CA LYS A 25 -5.08 -12.01 11.48
C LYS A 25 -3.57 -12.03 11.75
N LYS A 26 -2.99 -13.22 12.00
CA LYS A 26 -1.58 -13.46 12.32
C LYS A 26 -0.70 -13.76 11.08
N MET A 27 -1.29 -14.15 9.95
CA MET A 27 -0.55 -14.58 8.74
C MET A 27 -0.89 -13.74 7.49
N GLY A 28 -1.89 -12.87 7.56
CA GLY A 28 -2.22 -11.95 6.47
C GLY A 28 -1.28 -10.76 6.41
N ASP A 29 -0.99 -10.28 5.19
CA ASP A 29 -0.29 -9.02 4.99
C ASP A 29 -1.03 -7.87 5.68
N SER A 30 -0.30 -7.12 6.50
CA SER A 30 -0.84 -5.93 7.19
C SER A 30 -1.13 -4.77 6.23
N PHE A 31 -0.62 -4.85 5.00
CA PHE A 31 -0.77 -3.84 3.96
C PHE A 31 -1.06 -4.51 2.62
N VAL A 32 -1.97 -3.94 1.86
CA VAL A 32 -2.30 -4.38 0.51
C VAL A 32 -1.85 -3.36 -0.52
N GLY A 33 -1.32 -3.90 -1.63
CA GLY A 33 -1.07 -3.26 -2.92
C GLY A 33 -0.16 -2.04 -2.89
N PRO A 34 0.72 -1.84 -3.88
CA PRO A 34 1.06 -0.48 -4.27
C PRO A 34 -0.12 0.08 -5.09
N PHE A 35 -0.94 0.94 -4.49
CA PHE A 35 -1.99 1.68 -5.17
C PHE A 35 -1.51 3.06 -5.55
N THR A 36 -1.89 3.53 -6.74
CA THR A 36 -1.56 4.88 -7.20
C THR A 36 -2.58 5.87 -6.65
N ILE A 37 -2.12 6.96 -6.02
CA ILE A 37 -2.99 8.06 -5.63
C ILE A 37 -3.52 8.73 -6.90
N ILE A 38 -4.84 8.74 -7.05
CA ILE A 38 -5.53 9.46 -8.13
C ILE A 38 -5.72 10.92 -7.71
N LYS A 39 -6.13 11.14 -6.46
CA LYS A 39 -6.51 12.45 -5.97
C LYS A 39 -6.30 12.59 -4.47
N LEU A 40 -5.97 13.79 -4.00
CA LEU A 40 -5.95 14.13 -2.59
C LEU A 40 -7.31 14.73 -2.19
N ILE A 41 -7.99 14.12 -1.22
CA ILE A 41 -9.28 14.59 -0.71
C ILE A 41 -9.03 15.36 0.58
N GLY A 42 -8.89 16.67 0.44
CA GLY A 42 -8.54 17.56 1.54
C GLY A 42 -7.16 17.24 2.11
N LYS A 43 -7.01 17.40 3.43
CA LYS A 43 -5.74 17.16 4.12
C LYS A 43 -5.60 15.76 4.71
N ASN A 44 -6.72 15.05 4.85
CA ASN A 44 -6.76 13.85 5.70
C ASN A 44 -7.11 12.57 4.94
N SER A 45 -7.42 12.65 3.65
CA SER A 45 -7.85 11.50 2.85
C SER A 45 -7.21 11.51 1.46
N VAL A 46 -6.96 10.32 0.93
CA VAL A 46 -6.42 10.11 -0.42
C VAL A 46 -7.32 9.13 -1.17
N GLU A 47 -7.61 9.45 -2.42
CA GLU A 47 -8.28 8.56 -3.36
C GLU A 47 -7.21 7.78 -4.13
N VAL A 48 -7.33 6.46 -4.12
CA VAL A 48 -6.37 5.56 -4.76
C VAL A 48 -7.04 4.71 -5.83
N ARG A 49 -6.26 4.35 -6.83
CA ARG A 49 -6.68 3.45 -7.91
C ARG A 49 -6.67 2.01 -7.42
N ILE A 50 -7.81 1.56 -6.95
CA ILE A 50 -8.01 0.17 -6.54
C ILE A 50 -8.10 -0.73 -7.79
N THR A 51 -7.47 -1.90 -7.75
CA THR A 51 -7.56 -2.93 -8.81
C THR A 51 -8.90 -3.67 -8.75
N VAL A 52 -9.31 -4.30 -9.85
CA VAL A 52 -10.63 -4.96 -9.99
C VAL A 52 -10.94 -5.98 -8.87
N GLU A 53 -9.93 -6.69 -8.35
CA GLU A 53 -10.06 -7.62 -7.22
C GLU A 53 -10.55 -6.95 -5.94
N PHE A 54 -10.24 -5.67 -5.77
CA PHE A 54 -10.60 -4.86 -4.62
C PHE A 54 -11.69 -3.82 -4.96
N SER A 55 -12.28 -3.83 -6.15
CA SER A 55 -13.27 -2.85 -6.62
C SER A 55 -14.52 -2.73 -5.74
N ARG A 56 -14.77 -3.69 -4.84
CA ARG A 56 -15.84 -3.64 -3.82
C ARG A 56 -15.47 -2.82 -2.59
N LYS A 57 -14.23 -2.34 -2.49
CA LYS A 57 -13.71 -1.53 -1.39
C LYS A 57 -13.76 -0.06 -1.77
N HIS A 58 -13.98 0.80 -0.77
CA HIS A 58 -13.96 2.24 -0.97
C HIS A 58 -12.58 2.68 -1.49
N PRO A 59 -12.51 3.46 -2.59
CA PRO A 59 -11.25 3.97 -3.14
C PRO A 59 -10.61 5.08 -2.31
N VAL A 60 -11.33 5.62 -1.32
CA VAL A 60 -10.88 6.71 -0.48
C VAL A 60 -10.42 6.19 0.88
N PHE A 61 -9.19 6.51 1.26
CA PHE A 61 -8.60 6.11 2.54
C PHE A 61 -8.02 7.31 3.30
N PRO A 62 -8.11 7.32 4.64
CA PRO A 62 -7.46 8.35 5.42
C PRO A 62 -5.93 8.24 5.39
N VAL A 63 -5.22 9.37 5.47
CA VAL A 63 -3.74 9.44 5.46
C VAL A 63 -3.09 8.59 6.56
N SER A 64 -3.81 8.37 7.67
CA SER A 64 -3.36 7.56 8.80
C SER A 64 -3.25 6.05 8.50
N VAL A 65 -4.05 5.54 7.55
CA VAL A 65 -4.05 4.11 7.19
C VAL A 65 -3.26 3.81 5.92
N VAL A 66 -2.72 4.84 5.27
CA VAL A 66 -1.88 4.70 4.08
C VAL A 66 -0.41 4.91 4.44
N LYS A 67 0.47 4.17 3.77
CA LYS A 67 1.91 4.31 3.90
C LYS A 67 2.52 4.50 2.54
N GLN A 68 3.51 5.37 2.43
CA GLN A 68 4.22 5.57 1.18
C GLN A 68 4.91 4.26 0.76
N TYR A 69 4.71 3.85 -0.49
CA TYR A 69 5.35 2.68 -1.05
C TYR A 69 6.76 3.06 -1.50
N PHE A 70 7.75 2.41 -0.91
CA PHE A 70 9.13 2.56 -1.32
C PHE A 70 9.54 1.34 -2.11
N GLN A 71 9.71 1.52 -3.41
CA GLN A 71 10.30 0.49 -4.25
C GLN A 71 11.67 0.14 -3.68
N THR A 72 11.91 -1.15 -3.44
CA THR A 72 13.22 -1.65 -3.00
C THR A 72 14.16 -1.61 -4.20
N GLY A 73 14.61 -0.41 -4.55
CA GLY A 73 15.70 -0.20 -5.51
C GLY A 73 17.05 -0.48 -4.84
N GLY A 74 18.01 -1.01 -5.60
CA GLY A 74 19.33 -1.37 -5.11
C GLY A 74 20.09 -0.21 -4.45
N ASP A 75 19.73 1.03 -4.78
CA ASP A 75 20.32 2.25 -4.22
C ASP A 75 20.08 2.38 -2.70
N ARG A 76 18.87 2.06 -2.23
CA ARG A 76 18.50 2.26 -0.82
C ARG A 76 18.95 1.12 0.10
N PHE A 77 19.16 -0.06 -0.47
CA PHE A 77 19.58 -1.26 0.26
C PHE A 77 20.64 -2.01 -0.57
N PRO A 78 21.87 -1.49 -0.66
CA PRO A 78 22.93 -2.09 -1.47
C PRO A 78 23.26 -3.53 -1.05
N SER A 79 23.05 -3.87 0.22
CA SER A 79 23.29 -5.21 0.77
C SER A 79 22.13 -6.19 0.57
N ARG A 80 20.96 -5.76 0.07
CA ARG A 80 19.82 -6.67 -0.20
C ARG A 80 20.07 -7.43 -1.51
N LYS A 81 20.65 -8.63 -1.41
CA LYS A 81 20.60 -9.60 -2.50
C LYS A 81 19.18 -10.17 -2.57
N ARG A 82 18.47 -9.98 -3.68
CA ARG A 82 17.23 -10.72 -3.97
C ARG A 82 17.61 -12.19 -4.01
N LEU A 83 17.23 -12.96 -2.98
CA LEU A 83 17.37 -14.41 -3.01
C LEU A 83 16.59 -14.89 -4.23
N GLN A 84 17.29 -15.42 -5.22
CA GLN A 84 16.66 -16.11 -6.33
C GLN A 84 15.88 -17.27 -5.71
N PRO A 85 14.60 -17.48 -6.07
CA PRO A 85 13.88 -18.64 -5.58
C PRO A 85 14.69 -19.88 -5.97
N HIS A 86 15.10 -20.64 -4.96
CA HIS A 86 15.62 -21.99 -5.13
C HIS A 86 14.56 -22.78 -5.91
N GLN A 87 14.87 -23.16 -7.16
CA GLN A 87 14.10 -24.18 -7.85
C GLN A 87 14.31 -25.49 -7.09
N THR A 88 13.29 -25.98 -6.38
CA THR A 88 13.23 -27.35 -5.86
C THR A 88 12.55 -28.23 -6.89
#